data_AF-A0A7J9MEB4-F1
#
_entry.id   AF-A0A7J9MEB4-F1
#
_cell.length_a   1.000
_cell.length_b   1.000
_cell.length_c   1.000
_cell.angle_alpha   90.00
_cell.angle_beta   90.00
_cell.angle_gamma   90.00
#
_symmetry.space_group_name_H-M   'P 1'
#
loop_
_entity.id
_entity.type
_entity.pdbx_description
1 polymer ?
#
loop_
_entity_poly.entity_id
_entity_poly.type
_entity_poly.pdbx_seq_one_letter_code
_entity_poly.pdbx_strand_id
1 'polypeptide(L)'
;YIALNAIHRRLAKVSNGDNVSVSRFVPPEDFNLALLRVELEFVKKGTKNEQVDAVLLANQLRKRFINQVMTAGQKVTFEYHGNNYIFTISQAQLEGQAAANAPERGMISSDTYFIFDAQNSSGIKVVNQREAASSNIFRHKEFNLQSLGIGGLSAEFADIFRRAFASRVFPPHVTNKLGIKHVKGMLLYGPPGTGKTLMARQIGKMLNGKEPKIVNGPEVLSKFVGETEKNVRDLFADAENDQRTRGDESDLHVIIFDEIDAICKSRGSTRDGTGVHDSIVNQLLTKIDGVESLNNVLLIGMTNRKDLLDEALLRPGRLEVQVEISLPDENGRFQILQIHTNKMKENSFLAPDVNLQELAARTKNYSGAELEGVVKSAVSFALNRQVSMDDLTKPVDEENIKVTMDDFLNALLEIVPAFGASTDDLERCRLNGMVDCGDRHKHIYQRAMLLVEQVKVSKGSPLVTCLLEGSSGSGKTALAATVGIDSDFPYVKIVSAESMIGLHESTKCAQIVKVFEDAYKSPLSIIILDDIERLLEYVAIGPRFSNIISQTLLVLLKRLPPKGKKLLVFGTTSEITFLDSVGICDAFSVTYHLPTLKTADAKKVIKLSILL
;
A
#
# COMPACT_ATOMS: atom_id res chain seq x y z
N TYR A 1 -61.30 -1.35 32.14
CA TYR A 1 -60.98 0.08 31.97
C TYR A 1 -59.55 0.22 31.49
N ILE A 2 -59.31 1.06 30.49
CA ILE A 2 -57.97 1.33 29.97
C ILE A 2 -57.50 2.67 30.53
N ALA A 3 -56.33 2.69 31.17
CA ALA A 3 -55.74 3.91 31.68
C ALA A 3 -54.90 4.58 30.58
N LEU A 4 -55.25 5.82 30.23
CA LEU A 4 -54.52 6.63 29.26
C LEU A 4 -53.92 7.87 29.92
N ASN A 5 -52.65 8.14 29.62
CA ASN A 5 -51.99 9.39 30.02
C ASN A 5 -52.66 10.60 29.33
N ALA A 6 -52.51 11.80 29.91
CA ALA A 6 -53.16 13.01 29.40
C ALA A 6 -52.82 13.31 27.92
N ILE A 7 -51.61 12.95 27.47
CA ILE A 7 -51.16 13.14 26.09
C ILE A 7 -51.83 12.13 25.16
N HIS A 8 -51.89 10.86 25.57
CA HIS A 8 -52.58 9.82 24.80
C HIS A 8 -54.09 10.13 24.70
N ARG A 9 -54.70 10.66 25.76
CA ARG A 9 -56.09 11.15 25.74
C ARG A 9 -56.31 12.29 24.75
N ARG A 10 -55.39 13.27 24.70
CA ARG A 10 -55.44 14.36 23.71
C ARG A 10 -55.26 13.86 22.28
N LEU A 11 -54.37 12.89 22.05
CA LEU A 11 -54.12 12.31 20.74
C LEU A 11 -55.32 11.49 20.25
N ALA A 12 -55.87 10.64 21.12
CA ALA A 12 -57.05 9.83 20.82
C ALA A 12 -58.38 10.60 20.92
N LYS A 13 -58.36 11.87 21.36
CA LYS A 13 -59.53 12.75 21.58
C LYS A 13 -60.61 12.11 22.47
N VAL A 14 -60.20 11.44 23.54
CA VAL A 14 -61.08 10.75 24.49
C VAL A 14 -60.99 11.33 25.90
N SER A 15 -62.13 11.41 26.57
CA SER A 15 -62.30 11.87 27.95
C SER A 15 -62.54 10.72 28.92
N ASN A 16 -62.51 11.03 30.22
CA ASN A 16 -62.77 10.02 31.24
C ASN A 16 -64.23 9.56 31.17
N GLY A 17 -64.46 8.27 30.93
CA GLY A 17 -65.80 7.68 30.86
C GLY A 17 -66.30 7.40 29.43
N ASP A 18 -65.52 7.77 28.40
CA ASP A 18 -65.88 7.48 27.01
C ASP A 18 -65.76 5.98 26.69
N ASN A 19 -66.71 5.47 25.90
CA ASN A 19 -66.66 4.11 25.37
C ASN A 19 -65.80 4.08 24.11
N VAL A 20 -64.76 3.24 24.11
CA VAL A 20 -63.81 3.10 22.99
C VAL A 20 -63.79 1.64 22.54
N SER A 21 -63.82 1.41 21.22
CA SER A 21 -63.62 0.07 20.66
C SER A 21 -62.14 -0.28 20.64
N VAL A 22 -61.79 -1.44 21.20
CA VAL A 22 -60.40 -1.91 21.26
C VAL A 22 -60.30 -3.26 20.58
N SER A 23 -59.42 -3.34 19.58
CA SER A 23 -59.05 -4.58 18.92
C SER A 23 -57.59 -4.93 19.23
N ARG A 24 -57.31 -6.22 19.33
CA ARG A 24 -55.93 -6.70 19.51
C ARG A 24 -55.19 -6.56 18.18
N PHE A 25 -54.12 -5.78 18.19
CA PHE A 25 -53.19 -5.67 17.06
C PHE A 25 -51.96 -6.54 17.33
N VAL A 26 -51.59 -7.39 16.38
CA VAL A 26 -50.34 -8.18 16.41
C VAL A 26 -49.45 -7.65 15.30
N PRO A 27 -48.25 -7.13 15.62
CA PRO A 27 -47.35 -6.58 14.61
C PRO A 27 -46.84 -7.70 13.67
N PRO A 28 -46.78 -7.45 12.35
CA PRO A 28 -46.11 -8.33 11.38
C PRO A 28 -44.61 -8.51 11.66
N GLU A 29 -43.96 -9.53 11.08
CA GLU A 29 -42.53 -9.79 11.28
C GLU A 29 -41.64 -8.64 10.77
N ASP A 30 -41.99 -8.01 9.64
CA ASP A 30 -41.26 -6.85 9.07
C ASP A 30 -41.78 -5.49 9.59
N PHE A 31 -42.17 -5.41 10.87
CA PHE A 31 -42.76 -4.20 11.46
C PHE A 31 -41.76 -3.35 12.26
N ASN A 32 -40.47 -3.66 12.16
CA ASN A 32 -39.42 -2.92 12.86
C ASN A 32 -39.05 -1.63 12.13
N LEU A 33 -38.87 -0.56 12.91
CA LEU A 33 -38.45 0.74 12.40
C LEU A 33 -36.96 0.74 12.09
N ALA A 34 -36.61 1.12 10.88
CA ALA A 34 -35.25 1.46 10.48
C ALA A 34 -34.91 2.91 10.85
N LEU A 35 -35.85 3.84 10.63
CA LEU A 35 -35.64 5.27 10.84
C LEU A 35 -36.83 5.91 11.56
N LEU A 36 -36.55 6.73 12.57
CA LEU A 36 -37.51 7.57 13.26
C LEU A 36 -36.99 9.02 13.32
N ARG A 37 -37.69 9.95 12.67
CA ARG A 37 -37.46 11.39 12.83
C ARG A 37 -38.34 11.95 13.93
N VAL A 38 -37.74 12.72 14.82
CA VAL A 38 -38.36 13.19 16.05
C VAL A 38 -38.09 14.68 16.22
N GLU A 39 -39.14 15.47 16.37
CA GLU A 39 -39.06 16.86 16.75
C GLU A 39 -39.02 17.02 18.28
N LEU A 40 -38.09 17.84 18.75
CA LEU A 40 -37.78 18.10 20.16
C LEU A 40 -38.35 19.45 20.62
N GLU A 41 -39.16 19.44 21.67
CA GLU A 41 -39.67 20.64 22.34
C GLU A 41 -39.58 20.53 23.88
N PHE A 42 -39.45 21.66 24.59
CA PHE A 42 -39.57 21.67 26.06
C PHE A 42 -41.04 21.65 26.51
N VAL A 43 -41.37 20.90 27.57
CA VAL A 43 -42.73 20.90 28.17
C VAL A 43 -43.10 22.27 28.76
N LYS A 44 -42.13 22.99 29.32
CA LYS A 44 -42.27 24.39 29.76
C LYS A 44 -41.32 25.24 28.94
N LYS A 45 -41.84 26.19 28.16
CA LYS A 45 -41.02 27.20 27.46
C LYS A 45 -40.26 28.02 28.51
N GLY A 46 -38.99 27.73 28.69
CA GLY A 46 -38.06 28.49 29.50
C GLY A 46 -36.95 29.06 28.62
N THR A 47 -36.38 30.19 29.03
CA THR A 47 -35.22 30.86 28.39
C THR A 47 -33.89 30.12 28.64
N LYS A 48 -33.90 28.79 28.63
CA LYS A 48 -32.68 27.98 28.81
C LYS A 48 -32.17 27.49 27.46
N ASN A 49 -30.94 27.86 27.14
CA ASN A 49 -30.21 27.26 26.04
C ASN A 49 -29.52 25.99 26.56
N GLU A 50 -29.88 24.84 26.02
CA GLU A 50 -29.34 23.54 26.46
C GLU A 50 -28.76 22.80 25.27
N GLN A 51 -27.59 22.19 25.47
CA GLN A 51 -26.94 21.32 24.50
C GLN A 51 -27.31 19.88 24.81
N VAL A 52 -27.89 19.18 23.83
CA VAL A 52 -28.33 17.80 23.97
C VAL A 52 -27.52 16.92 23.03
N ASP A 53 -26.85 15.91 23.57
CA ASP A 53 -26.12 14.90 22.78
C ASP A 53 -27.11 13.88 22.18
N ALA A 54 -27.17 13.83 20.84
CA ALA A 54 -28.05 12.95 20.10
C ALA A 54 -27.83 11.47 20.40
N VAL A 55 -26.59 11.04 20.65
CA VAL A 55 -26.26 9.61 20.85
C VAL A 55 -26.72 9.12 22.22
N LEU A 56 -26.47 9.91 23.26
CA LEU A 56 -26.93 9.61 24.62
C LEU A 56 -28.45 9.63 24.70
N LEU A 57 -29.09 10.60 24.06
CA LEU A 57 -30.54 10.72 23.98
C LEU A 57 -31.16 9.52 23.25
N ALA A 58 -30.62 9.15 22.08
CA ALA A 58 -31.06 7.96 21.33
C ALA A 58 -30.94 6.68 22.15
N ASN A 59 -29.82 6.49 22.87
CA ASN A 59 -29.61 5.32 23.71
C ASN A 59 -30.63 5.22 24.86
N GLN A 60 -30.97 6.35 25.49
CA GLN A 60 -32.00 6.35 26.53
C GLN A 60 -33.40 6.12 25.97
N LEU A 61 -33.71 6.70 24.81
CA LEU A 61 -34.98 6.47 24.12
C LEU A 61 -35.13 5.00 23.72
N ARG A 62 -34.08 4.38 23.16
CA ARG A 62 -34.06 2.94 22.84
C ARG A 62 -34.33 2.10 24.09
N LYS A 63 -33.63 2.35 25.19
CA LYS A 63 -33.81 1.58 26.44
C LYS A 63 -35.23 1.69 27.00
N ARG A 64 -35.85 2.86 26.90
CA ARG A 64 -37.16 3.12 27.51
C ARG A 64 -38.34 2.71 26.62
N PHE A 65 -38.18 2.79 25.30
CA PHE A 65 -39.26 2.60 24.33
C PHE A 65 -39.08 1.35 23.44
N ILE A 66 -38.19 0.43 23.81
CA ILE A 66 -38.01 -0.84 23.08
C ILE A 66 -39.34 -1.61 23.00
N ASN A 67 -39.60 -2.22 21.84
CA ASN A 67 -40.82 -2.98 21.54
C ASN A 67 -42.12 -2.15 21.64
N GLN A 68 -42.05 -0.82 21.64
CA GLN A 68 -43.22 0.04 21.56
C GLN A 68 -43.49 0.46 20.12
N VAL A 69 -44.78 0.50 19.77
CA VAL A 69 -45.24 0.98 18.46
C VAL A 69 -45.33 2.50 18.50
N MET A 70 -44.63 3.13 17.56
CA MET A 70 -44.62 4.57 17.35
C MET A 70 -45.32 4.91 16.05
N THR A 71 -46.18 5.93 16.10
CA THR A 71 -46.94 6.42 14.94
C THR A 71 -46.50 7.84 14.58
N ALA A 72 -46.45 8.18 13.30
CA ALA A 72 -46.25 9.54 12.84
C ALA A 72 -47.31 10.48 13.43
N GLY A 73 -46.88 11.65 13.91
CA GLY A 73 -47.69 12.61 14.64
C GLY A 73 -47.90 12.30 16.14
N GLN A 74 -47.44 11.14 16.64
CA GLN A 74 -47.56 10.81 18.05
C GLN A 74 -46.65 11.70 18.91
N LYS A 75 -47.22 12.24 19.99
CA LYS A 75 -46.51 13.04 20.99
C LYS A 75 -46.25 12.22 22.24
N VAL A 76 -45.00 12.23 22.71
CA VAL A 76 -44.57 11.49 23.90
C VAL A 76 -43.75 12.41 24.79
N THR A 77 -44.02 12.41 26.09
CA THR A 77 -43.17 13.11 27.06
C THR A 77 -42.09 12.21 27.59
N PHE A 78 -40.91 12.78 27.78
CA PHE A 78 -39.75 12.09 28.31
C PHE A 78 -38.97 13.02 29.23
N GLU A 79 -38.38 12.46 30.27
CA GLU A 79 -37.52 13.18 31.19
C GLU A 79 -36.06 12.80 30.91
N TYR A 80 -35.23 13.80 30.64
CA TYR A 80 -33.80 13.65 30.37
C TYR A 80 -33.04 14.63 31.27
N HIS A 81 -32.12 14.13 32.10
CA HIS A 81 -31.33 14.93 33.06
C HIS A 81 -32.16 15.92 33.92
N GLY A 82 -33.38 15.55 34.31
CA GLY A 82 -34.27 16.38 35.14
C GLY A 82 -35.07 17.43 34.37
N ASN A 83 -34.93 17.49 33.04
CA ASN A 83 -35.74 18.32 32.16
C ASN A 83 -36.79 17.47 31.42
N ASN A 84 -38.00 18.02 31.29
CA ASN A 84 -39.10 17.35 30.60
C ASN A 84 -39.20 17.83 29.15
N TYR A 85 -39.03 16.90 28.21
CA TYR A 85 -39.14 17.10 26.77
C TYR A 85 -40.43 16.49 26.22
N ILE A 86 -40.94 17.10 25.16
CA ILE A 86 -41.98 16.54 24.29
C ILE A 86 -41.31 16.16 22.99
N PHE A 87 -41.45 14.90 22.62
CA PHE A 87 -41.06 14.36 21.34
C PHE A 87 -42.29 14.24 20.45
N THR A 88 -42.26 14.87 19.29
CA THR A 88 -43.28 14.69 18.24
C THR A 88 -42.64 13.87 17.12
N ILE A 89 -43.22 12.71 16.80
CA ILE A 89 -42.70 11.88 15.71
C ILE A 89 -43.11 12.51 14.39
N SER A 90 -42.15 12.99 13.60
CA SER A 90 -42.43 13.58 12.29
C SER A 90 -42.50 12.53 11.20
N GLN A 91 -41.62 11.53 11.25
CA GLN A 91 -41.55 10.46 10.25
C GLN A 91 -41.13 9.13 10.88
N ALA A 92 -41.76 8.04 10.43
CA ALA A 92 -41.43 6.68 10.83
C ALA A 92 -41.27 5.82 9.55
N GLN A 93 -40.15 5.09 9.42
CA GLN A 93 -39.85 4.26 8.26
C GLN A 93 -39.46 2.85 8.68
N LEU A 94 -40.06 1.85 8.04
CA LEU A 94 -39.76 0.42 8.25
C LEU A 94 -38.51 -0.02 7.49
N GLU A 95 -37.94 -1.13 7.93
CA GLU A 95 -36.81 -1.81 7.29
C GLU A 95 -37.19 -2.33 5.89
N GLY A 96 -36.38 -2.00 4.86
CA GLY A 96 -36.54 -2.55 3.50
C GLY A 96 -37.47 -1.81 2.52
N GLN A 97 -38.17 -0.73 2.91
CA GLN A 97 -39.05 0.03 2.00
C GLN A 97 -38.48 1.41 1.59
N ALA A 98 -38.40 1.64 0.27
CA ALA A 98 -38.07 2.93 -0.32
C ALA A 98 -39.20 3.97 -0.10
N ALA A 99 -38.81 5.23 0.04
CA ALA A 99 -39.56 6.37 0.59
C ALA A 99 -40.95 6.70 -0.01
N ALA A 100 -41.46 5.97 -1.01
CA ALA A 100 -42.68 6.31 -1.73
C ALA A 100 -43.97 5.81 -1.07
N ASN A 101 -43.93 4.77 -0.24
CA ASN A 101 -45.08 4.25 0.52
C ASN A 101 -44.68 4.06 1.98
N ALA A 102 -44.47 5.15 2.71
CA ALA A 102 -44.09 5.06 4.12
C ALA A 102 -45.31 4.63 4.97
N PRO A 103 -45.25 3.51 5.70
CA PRO A 103 -46.25 3.21 6.72
C PRO A 103 -46.11 4.23 7.87
N GLU A 104 -47.22 4.83 8.26
CA GLU A 104 -47.27 5.84 9.34
C GLU A 104 -46.96 5.27 10.74
N ARG A 105 -46.61 3.99 10.87
CA ARG A 105 -46.40 3.31 12.16
C ARG A 105 -45.38 2.17 12.07
N GLY A 106 -44.61 1.97 13.13
CA GLY A 106 -43.68 0.85 13.28
C GLY A 106 -43.21 0.64 14.72
N MET A 107 -42.53 -0.46 14.99
CA MET A 107 -42.03 -0.83 16.32
C MET A 107 -40.55 -0.45 16.48
N ILE A 108 -40.20 0.13 17.64
CA ILE A 108 -38.79 0.44 17.96
C ILE A 108 -38.04 -0.87 18.26
N SER A 109 -36.99 -1.12 17.48
CA SER A 109 -36.02 -2.20 17.64
C SER A 109 -34.68 -1.66 18.19
N SER A 110 -33.76 -2.55 18.55
CA SER A 110 -32.37 -2.21 18.91
C SER A 110 -31.65 -1.40 17.82
N ASP A 111 -32.03 -1.62 16.57
CA ASP A 111 -31.35 -1.07 15.39
C ASP A 111 -32.02 0.20 14.85
N THR A 112 -33.13 0.65 15.45
CA THR A 112 -33.86 1.84 15.00
C THR A 112 -33.02 3.11 15.10
N TYR A 113 -32.86 3.80 13.98
CA TYR A 113 -32.10 5.03 13.87
C TYR A 113 -32.94 6.26 14.24
N PHE A 114 -32.45 7.13 15.12
CA PHE A 114 -33.15 8.34 15.56
C PHE A 114 -32.51 9.59 14.94
N ILE A 115 -33.31 10.44 14.32
CA ILE A 115 -32.92 11.77 13.87
C ILE A 115 -33.71 12.78 14.71
N PHE A 116 -33.01 13.73 15.33
CA PHE A 116 -33.62 14.74 16.17
C PHE A 116 -33.61 16.11 15.50
N ASP A 117 -34.79 16.66 15.27
CA ASP A 117 -34.94 18.03 14.77
C ASP A 117 -35.39 18.92 15.93
N ALA A 118 -34.71 20.05 16.13
CA ALA A 118 -35.11 21.06 17.10
C ALA A 118 -35.43 22.36 16.38
N GLN A 119 -36.57 22.98 16.67
CA GLN A 119 -36.89 24.29 16.11
C GLN A 119 -35.93 25.34 16.68
N ASN A 120 -35.43 26.25 15.85
CA ASN A 120 -34.51 27.32 16.27
C ASN A 120 -35.08 28.23 17.39
N SER A 121 -36.40 28.26 17.56
CA SER A 121 -37.12 28.99 18.62
C SER A 121 -37.14 28.29 19.99
N SER A 122 -36.73 27.02 20.07
CA SER A 122 -36.84 26.16 21.25
C SER A 122 -35.67 26.26 22.23
N GLY A 123 -34.55 26.91 21.85
CA GLY A 123 -33.35 27.00 22.68
C GLY A 123 -32.53 25.70 22.78
N ILE A 124 -32.94 24.63 22.11
CA ILE A 124 -32.25 23.33 22.12
C ILE A 124 -31.22 23.30 20.98
N LYS A 125 -29.95 23.06 21.32
CA LYS A 125 -28.90 22.76 20.33
C LYS A 125 -28.57 21.26 20.39
N VAL A 126 -28.93 20.53 19.34
CA VAL A 126 -28.58 19.11 19.20
C VAL A 126 -27.15 19.01 18.69
N VAL A 127 -26.29 18.31 19.42
CA VAL A 127 -24.88 18.06 19.07
C VAL A 127 -24.75 16.57 18.70
N ASN A 128 -23.78 16.21 17.84
CA ASN A 128 -23.46 14.83 17.45
C ASN A 128 -24.49 14.09 16.58
N GLN A 129 -25.32 14.78 15.81
CA GLN A 129 -26.35 14.14 14.97
C GLN A 129 -25.78 13.32 13.78
N ARG A 130 -24.62 13.71 13.24
CA ARG A 130 -23.93 12.96 12.17
C ARG A 130 -23.25 11.68 12.66
N GLU A 131 -22.91 11.56 13.96
CA GLU A 131 -22.29 10.37 14.56
C GLU A 131 -23.20 9.14 14.48
N ALA A 132 -24.50 9.39 14.58
CA ALA A 132 -25.49 8.34 14.55
C ALA A 132 -25.62 7.80 13.10
N ALA A 133 -25.50 8.65 12.07
CA ALA A 133 -25.54 8.24 10.65
C ALA A 133 -24.24 7.54 10.21
N SER A 134 -23.09 7.99 10.68
CA SER A 134 -21.79 7.41 10.32
C SER A 134 -21.56 6.04 10.97
N SER A 135 -22.04 5.80 12.19
CA SER A 135 -21.85 4.53 12.91
C SER A 135 -22.41 3.29 12.18
N ASN A 136 -23.49 3.43 11.40
CA ASN A 136 -24.04 2.34 10.59
C ASN A 136 -23.42 2.25 9.18
N ILE A 137 -22.91 3.35 8.63
CA ILE A 137 -22.19 3.33 7.34
C ILE A 137 -20.85 2.58 7.47
N PHE A 138 -20.22 2.62 8.65
CA PHE A 138 -18.96 1.92 8.92
C PHE A 138 -19.11 0.51 9.52
N ARG A 139 -20.30 0.11 10.02
CA ARG A 139 -20.52 -1.25 10.56
C ARG A 139 -20.94 -2.29 9.52
N HIS A 140 -21.58 -1.89 8.42
CA HIS A 140 -22.10 -2.83 7.41
C HIS A 140 -21.22 -3.05 6.18
N LYS A 141 -20.02 -2.46 6.13
CA LYS A 141 -19.04 -2.82 5.10
C LYS A 141 -17.95 -3.68 5.73
N GLU A 142 -18.14 -5.00 5.66
CA GLU A 142 -16.98 -5.88 5.59
C GLU A 142 -16.11 -5.36 4.43
N PHE A 143 -14.93 -4.83 4.77
CA PHE A 143 -14.03 -4.16 3.84
C PHE A 143 -13.43 -5.21 2.88
N ASN A 144 -14.15 -5.49 1.78
CA ASN A 144 -13.62 -6.33 0.71
C ASN A 144 -12.59 -5.52 -0.10
N LEU A 145 -11.32 -5.57 0.31
CA LEU A 145 -10.18 -4.94 -0.38
C LEU A 145 -10.10 -5.31 -1.87
N GLN A 146 -10.56 -6.51 -2.23
CA GLN A 146 -10.67 -6.95 -3.63
C GLN A 146 -11.66 -6.10 -4.43
N SER A 147 -12.77 -5.66 -3.83
CA SER A 147 -13.75 -4.77 -4.49
C SER A 147 -13.19 -3.37 -4.77
N LEU A 148 -12.10 -3.01 -4.10
CA LEU A 148 -11.42 -1.72 -4.21
C LEU A 148 -10.26 -1.77 -5.22
N GLY A 149 -10.06 -2.90 -5.91
CA GLY A 149 -9.03 -3.08 -6.92
C GLY A 149 -7.61 -3.09 -6.36
N ILE A 150 -7.44 -3.35 -5.07
CA ILE A 150 -6.14 -3.46 -4.41
C ILE A 150 -5.86 -4.95 -4.14
N GLY A 151 -4.85 -5.51 -4.81
CA GLY A 151 -4.37 -6.87 -4.58
C GLY A 151 -3.03 -6.89 -3.85
N GLY A 152 -2.84 -7.88 -2.96
CA GLY A 152 -1.54 -8.22 -2.38
C GLY A 152 -0.99 -7.30 -1.29
N LEU A 153 -1.73 -6.28 -0.87
CA LEU A 153 -1.27 -5.26 0.09
C LEU A 153 -2.19 -5.14 1.32
N SER A 154 -2.83 -6.25 1.71
CA SER A 154 -3.81 -6.26 2.79
C SER A 154 -3.19 -5.98 4.16
N ALA A 155 -1.95 -6.44 4.40
CA ALA A 155 -1.25 -6.24 5.67
C ALA A 155 -0.84 -4.77 5.85
N GLU A 156 -0.24 -4.19 4.82
CA GLU A 156 0.18 -2.79 4.76
C GLU A 156 -1.05 -1.88 4.91
N PHE A 157 -2.14 -2.20 4.21
CA PHE A 157 -3.38 -1.43 4.32
C PHE A 157 -4.00 -1.50 5.72
N ALA A 158 -4.04 -2.68 6.35
CA ALA A 158 -4.53 -2.82 7.72
C ALA A 158 -3.68 -2.03 8.71
N ASP A 159 -2.37 -1.99 8.50
CA ASP A 159 -1.44 -1.20 9.30
C ASP A 159 -1.66 0.31 9.11
N ILE A 160 -1.85 0.77 7.88
CA ILE A 160 -2.25 2.15 7.57
C ILE A 160 -3.55 2.49 8.30
N PHE A 161 -4.56 1.63 8.19
CA PHE A 161 -5.88 1.86 8.76
C PHE A 161 -5.82 1.97 10.28
N ARG A 162 -5.10 1.06 10.94
CA ARG A 162 -4.92 1.10 12.39
C ARG A 162 -4.15 2.33 12.86
N ARG A 163 -3.09 2.74 12.16
CA ARG A 163 -2.20 3.83 12.60
C ARG A 163 -2.73 5.22 12.24
N ALA A 164 -3.23 5.41 11.03
CA ALA A 164 -3.65 6.71 10.52
C ALA A 164 -5.16 6.97 10.72
N PHE A 165 -6.00 5.94 10.49
CA PHE A 165 -7.46 6.12 10.42
C PHE A 165 -8.21 5.78 11.68
N ALA A 166 -7.67 4.96 12.58
CA ALA A 166 -8.34 4.63 13.84
C ALA A 166 -8.80 5.88 14.59
N SER A 167 -7.92 6.88 14.75
CA SER A 167 -8.27 8.14 15.44
C SER A 167 -9.41 8.91 14.78
N ARG A 168 -9.68 8.73 13.49
CA ARG A 168 -10.73 9.44 12.74
C ARG A 168 -12.02 8.62 12.59
N VAL A 169 -11.92 7.29 12.75
CA VAL A 169 -13.08 6.37 12.71
C VAL A 169 -13.75 6.29 14.08
N PHE A 170 -12.98 6.41 15.17
CA PHE A 170 -13.56 6.44 16.51
C PHE A 170 -14.28 7.76 16.78
N PRO A 171 -15.38 7.74 17.57
CA PRO A 171 -16.13 8.96 17.89
C PRO A 171 -15.26 10.03 18.57
N PRO A 172 -15.46 11.32 18.25
CA PRO A 172 -14.66 12.44 18.78
C PRO A 172 -14.71 12.53 20.31
N HIS A 173 -15.79 12.11 20.95
CA HIS A 173 -15.87 12.09 22.41
C HIS A 173 -14.89 11.09 23.05
N VAL A 174 -14.55 9.99 22.36
CA VAL A 174 -13.57 9.00 22.83
C VAL A 174 -12.17 9.54 22.61
N THR A 175 -11.89 10.10 21.44
CA THR A 175 -10.56 10.63 21.09
C THR A 175 -10.19 11.84 21.95
N ASN A 176 -11.15 12.72 22.23
CA ASN A 176 -10.98 13.86 23.12
C ASN A 176 -10.68 13.43 24.56
N LYS A 177 -11.34 12.38 25.06
CA LYS A 177 -11.05 11.80 26.38
C LYS A 177 -9.68 11.12 26.44
N LEU A 178 -9.24 10.53 25.32
CA LEU A 178 -7.91 9.93 25.21
C LEU A 178 -6.80 10.97 25.03
N GLY A 179 -7.13 12.21 24.66
CA GLY A 179 -6.16 13.29 24.43
C GLY A 179 -5.26 13.05 23.22
N ILE A 180 -5.67 12.20 22.28
CA ILE A 180 -4.86 11.81 21.12
C ILE A 180 -5.10 12.80 19.98
N LYS A 181 -4.01 13.35 19.43
CA LYS A 181 -4.07 14.18 18.22
C LYS A 181 -4.22 13.30 16.98
N HIS A 182 -4.99 13.75 16.00
CA HIS A 182 -5.10 13.06 14.72
C HIS A 182 -3.78 13.06 13.95
N VAL A 183 -3.52 11.96 13.25
CA VAL A 183 -2.38 11.86 12.34
C VAL A 183 -2.57 12.81 11.17
N LYS A 184 -1.60 13.70 10.96
CA LYS A 184 -1.64 14.73 9.92
C LYS A 184 -1.03 14.29 8.60
N GLY A 185 -0.07 13.37 8.63
CA GLY A 185 0.69 13.00 7.45
C GLY A 185 1.09 11.54 7.42
N MET A 186 1.09 10.98 6.21
CA MET A 186 1.52 9.63 5.88
C MET A 186 2.46 9.67 4.68
N LEU A 187 3.51 8.85 4.71
CA LEU A 187 4.45 8.65 3.61
C LEU A 187 4.37 7.20 3.11
N LEU A 188 4.06 7.03 1.84
CA LEU A 188 4.12 5.75 1.12
C LEU A 188 5.41 5.72 0.30
N TYR A 189 6.28 4.76 0.53
CA TYR A 189 7.53 4.63 -0.21
C TYR A 189 7.81 3.20 -0.65
N GLY A 190 8.59 3.01 -1.72
CA GLY A 190 8.93 1.68 -2.23
C GLY A 190 9.31 1.71 -3.71
N PRO A 191 9.70 0.57 -4.30
CA PRO A 191 10.08 0.51 -5.72
C PRO A 191 8.94 0.96 -6.65
N PRO A 192 9.27 1.47 -7.86
CA PRO A 192 8.25 1.89 -8.82
C PRO A 192 7.36 0.72 -9.24
N GLY A 193 6.13 1.02 -9.68
CA GLY A 193 5.19 0.00 -10.18
C GLY A 193 4.45 -0.82 -9.11
N THR A 194 4.67 -0.59 -7.81
CA THR A 194 3.99 -1.31 -6.71
C THR A 194 2.59 -0.78 -6.34
N GLY A 195 2.03 0.15 -7.11
CA GLY A 195 0.66 0.64 -6.89
C GLY A 195 0.50 1.69 -5.78
N LYS A 196 1.57 2.42 -5.41
CA LYS A 196 1.52 3.50 -4.41
C LYS A 196 0.46 4.56 -4.72
N THR A 197 0.42 5.03 -5.97
CA THR A 197 -0.56 6.02 -6.46
C THR A 197 -2.00 5.47 -6.43
N LEU A 198 -2.19 4.20 -6.77
CA LEU A 198 -3.51 3.54 -6.66
C LEU A 198 -3.96 3.45 -5.21
N MET A 199 -3.07 3.04 -4.30
CA MET A 199 -3.33 2.99 -2.86
C MET A 199 -3.76 4.34 -2.31
N ALA A 200 -2.99 5.40 -2.57
CA ALA A 200 -3.33 6.75 -2.08
C ALA A 200 -4.68 7.24 -2.60
N ARG A 201 -4.99 7.00 -3.88
CA ARG A 201 -6.28 7.37 -4.48
C ARG A 201 -7.45 6.62 -3.83
N GLN A 202 -7.30 5.31 -3.61
CA GLN A 202 -8.35 4.52 -2.96
C GLN A 202 -8.54 4.91 -1.51
N ILE A 203 -7.45 5.17 -0.78
CA ILE A 203 -7.52 5.71 0.58
C ILE A 203 -8.27 7.04 0.59
N GLY A 204 -7.94 7.96 -0.32
CA GLY A 204 -8.64 9.24 -0.45
C GLY A 204 -10.13 9.09 -0.75
N LYS A 205 -10.50 8.12 -1.60
CA LYS A 205 -11.91 7.84 -1.95
C LYS A 205 -12.69 7.15 -0.82
N MET A 206 -12.03 6.33 -0.01
CA MET A 206 -12.66 5.63 1.12
C MET A 206 -12.96 6.54 2.30
N LEU A 207 -12.12 7.56 2.50
CA LEU A 207 -12.34 8.54 3.54
C LEU A 207 -13.50 9.43 3.07
N ASN A 208 -14.70 9.20 3.61
CA ASN A 208 -15.90 10.00 3.35
C ASN A 208 -15.66 11.48 3.73
N GLY A 209 -15.12 12.25 2.79
CA GLY A 209 -14.78 13.66 2.89
C GLY A 209 -14.89 14.35 1.53
N LYS A 210 -14.20 15.48 1.37
CA LYS A 210 -14.10 16.18 0.09
C LYS A 210 -13.23 15.39 -0.90
N GLU A 211 -13.41 15.63 -2.20
CA GLU A 211 -12.59 14.99 -3.22
C GLU A 211 -11.09 15.23 -2.95
N PRO A 212 -10.24 14.18 -3.05
CA PRO A 212 -8.83 14.30 -2.77
C PRO A 212 -8.14 15.18 -3.80
N LYS A 213 -7.36 16.16 -3.34
CA LYS A 213 -6.50 16.98 -4.20
C LYS A 213 -5.23 16.19 -4.52
N ILE A 214 -5.05 15.79 -5.77
CA ILE A 214 -3.85 15.09 -6.23
C ILE A 214 -2.95 16.11 -6.92
N VAL A 215 -1.71 16.19 -6.49
CA VAL A 215 -0.71 17.13 -7.01
C VAL A 215 0.58 16.35 -7.27
N ASN A 216 1.15 16.51 -8.46
CA ASN A 216 2.45 15.92 -8.74
C ASN A 216 3.56 16.87 -8.26
N GLY A 217 4.63 16.33 -7.65
CA GLY A 217 5.75 17.13 -7.12
C GLY A 217 6.29 18.16 -8.12
N PRO A 218 6.61 17.77 -9.37
CA PRO A 218 7.06 18.69 -10.40
C PRO A 218 6.03 19.77 -10.81
N GLU A 219 4.73 19.50 -10.71
CA GLU A 219 3.69 20.48 -11.08
C GLU A 219 3.64 21.66 -10.12
N VAL A 220 4.09 21.47 -8.88
CA VAL A 220 4.16 22.55 -7.90
C VAL A 220 5.26 23.54 -8.28
N LEU A 221 6.36 23.06 -8.87
CA LEU A 221 7.55 23.84 -9.19
C LEU A 221 7.30 24.78 -10.37
N SER A 222 7.47 26.08 -10.14
CA SER A 222 7.46 27.10 -11.20
C SER A 222 8.82 27.81 -11.29
N LYS A 223 9.11 28.42 -12.44
CA LYS A 223 10.37 29.15 -12.68
C LYS A 223 10.43 30.48 -11.91
N PHE A 224 9.30 30.98 -11.42
CA PHE A 224 9.21 32.27 -10.73
C PHE A 224 9.29 32.07 -9.21
N VAL A 225 10.31 32.67 -8.60
CA VAL A 225 10.52 32.65 -7.14
C VAL A 225 9.30 33.27 -6.45
N GLY A 226 8.66 32.52 -5.55
CA GLY A 226 7.47 32.92 -4.79
C GLY A 226 6.12 32.42 -5.34
N GLU A 227 6.01 32.17 -6.65
CA GLU A 227 4.79 31.58 -7.22
C GLU A 227 4.64 30.11 -6.78
N THR A 228 5.74 29.38 -6.70
CA THR A 228 5.76 28.02 -6.15
C THR A 228 5.29 27.96 -4.69
N GLU A 229 5.70 28.93 -3.86
CA GLU A 229 5.24 29.02 -2.46
C GLU A 229 3.77 29.38 -2.36
N LYS A 230 3.29 30.24 -3.26
CA LYS A 230 1.89 30.60 -3.36
C LYS A 230 1.05 29.38 -3.75
N ASN A 231 1.48 28.59 -4.73
CA ASN A 231 0.80 27.35 -5.13
C ASN A 231 0.65 26.39 -3.93
N VAL A 232 1.71 26.20 -3.14
CA VAL A 232 1.61 25.38 -1.91
C VAL A 232 0.63 25.99 -0.92
N ARG A 233 0.59 27.32 -0.75
CA ARG A 233 -0.36 27.98 0.16
C ARG A 233 -1.80 27.83 -0.31
N ASP A 234 -2.04 27.98 -1.61
CA ASP A 234 -3.37 27.90 -2.22
C ASP A 234 -3.95 26.48 -2.11
N LEU A 235 -3.11 25.44 -2.12
CA LEU A 235 -3.55 24.05 -1.87
C LEU A 235 -4.20 23.86 -0.50
N PHE A 236 -3.66 24.49 0.54
CA PHE A 236 -4.15 24.40 1.92
C PHE A 236 -5.21 25.46 2.28
N ALA A 237 -5.37 26.51 1.48
CA ALA A 237 -6.27 27.62 1.77
C ALA A 237 -7.73 27.19 1.98
N ASP A 238 -8.22 26.23 1.18
CA ASP A 238 -9.58 25.70 1.33
C ASP A 238 -9.78 24.97 2.67
N ALA A 239 -8.76 24.22 3.11
CA ALA A 239 -8.81 23.51 4.38
C ALA A 239 -8.73 24.48 5.58
N GLU A 240 -7.93 25.54 5.46
CA GLU A 240 -7.82 26.61 6.45
C GLU A 240 -9.13 27.37 6.63
N ASN A 241 -9.77 27.74 5.51
CA ASN A 241 -11.06 28.45 5.55
C ASN A 241 -12.17 27.58 6.16
N ASP A 242 -12.19 26.29 5.85
CA ASP A 242 -13.18 25.35 6.40
C ASP A 242 -12.96 25.11 7.90
N GLN A 243 -11.70 24.94 8.33
CA GLN A 243 -11.34 24.85 9.74
C GLN A 243 -11.72 26.13 10.51
N ARG A 244 -11.50 27.31 9.92
CA ARG A 244 -11.82 28.59 10.55
C ARG A 244 -13.33 28.81 10.70
N THR A 245 -14.13 28.35 9.75
CA THR A 245 -15.59 28.54 9.75
C THR A 245 -16.34 27.50 10.57
N ARG A 246 -15.88 26.24 10.59
CA ARG A 246 -16.57 25.11 11.23
C ARG A 246 -15.84 24.51 12.43
N GLY A 247 -14.62 24.93 12.71
CA GLY A 247 -13.82 24.42 13.82
C GLY A 247 -13.62 22.90 13.72
N ASP A 248 -13.88 22.20 14.82
CA ASP A 248 -13.72 20.75 14.94
C ASP A 248 -14.75 19.94 14.13
N GLU A 249 -15.80 20.58 13.61
CA GLU A 249 -16.80 19.95 12.73
C GLU A 249 -16.44 20.08 11.23
N SER A 250 -15.22 20.54 10.91
CA SER A 250 -14.78 20.68 9.53
C SER A 250 -14.57 19.31 8.86
N ASP A 251 -14.87 19.27 7.56
CA ASP A 251 -14.71 18.05 6.77
C ASP A 251 -13.21 17.78 6.53
N LEU A 252 -12.84 16.51 6.38
CA LEU A 252 -11.46 16.12 6.11
C LEU A 252 -11.06 16.49 4.67
N HIS A 253 -9.95 17.21 4.55
CA HIS A 253 -9.28 17.51 3.29
C HIS A 253 -8.07 16.58 3.11
N VAL A 254 -8.09 15.76 2.05
CA VAL A 254 -6.99 14.86 1.71
C VAL A 254 -6.16 15.49 0.60
N ILE A 255 -4.87 15.69 0.84
CA ILE A 255 -3.90 16.20 -0.14
C ILE A 255 -2.89 15.10 -0.43
N ILE A 256 -2.81 14.69 -1.69
CA ILE A 256 -1.92 13.63 -2.16
C ILE A 256 -0.81 14.27 -2.98
N PHE A 257 0.44 14.12 -2.53
CA PHE A 257 1.64 14.49 -3.27
C PHE A 257 2.28 13.25 -3.88
N ASP A 258 2.24 13.14 -5.20
CA ASP A 258 3.09 12.17 -5.92
C ASP A 258 4.50 12.75 -6.12
N GLU A 259 5.51 11.89 -6.16
CA GLU A 259 6.92 12.29 -6.31
C GLU A 259 7.34 13.43 -5.35
N ILE A 260 6.99 13.30 -4.06
CA ILE A 260 7.26 14.34 -3.05
C ILE A 260 8.76 14.61 -2.88
N ASP A 261 9.63 13.66 -3.27
CA ASP A 261 11.08 13.84 -3.32
C ASP A 261 11.56 14.84 -4.37
N ALA A 262 10.72 15.22 -5.35
CA ALA A 262 11.03 16.29 -6.29
C ALA A 262 11.05 17.67 -5.60
N ILE A 263 10.15 17.88 -4.64
CA ILE A 263 9.98 19.16 -3.92
C ILE A 263 10.67 19.18 -2.56
N CYS A 264 10.80 18.03 -1.90
CA CYS A 264 11.26 17.92 -0.52
C CYS A 264 12.63 17.26 -0.36
N LYS A 265 13.61 17.67 -1.18
CA LYS A 265 14.98 17.15 -1.11
C LYS A 265 15.68 17.58 0.17
N SER A 266 16.63 16.77 0.63
CA SER A 266 17.50 17.11 1.76
C SER A 266 18.23 18.44 1.53
N ARG A 267 18.20 19.30 2.55
CA ARG A 267 18.72 20.68 2.50
C ARG A 267 20.21 20.68 2.20
N GLY A 268 20.68 21.59 1.34
CA GLY A 268 22.10 21.73 1.00
C GLY A 268 22.65 20.66 0.05
N SER A 269 21.82 19.74 -0.45
CA SER A 269 22.24 18.72 -1.44
C SER A 269 22.44 19.27 -2.85
N THR A 270 21.83 20.42 -3.18
CA THR A 270 21.94 21.03 -4.52
C THR A 270 22.83 22.26 -4.45
N ARG A 271 24.04 22.15 -4.99
CA ARG A 271 25.03 23.25 -5.04
C ARG A 271 24.63 24.39 -6.00
N ASP A 272 23.65 24.12 -6.88
CA ASP A 272 23.21 25.00 -7.99
C ASP A 272 21.74 25.48 -7.89
N GLY A 273 21.04 25.22 -6.78
CA GLY A 273 19.62 25.59 -6.61
C GLY A 273 19.44 26.94 -5.91
N THR A 274 18.55 27.79 -6.43
CA THR A 274 18.20 29.15 -5.94
C THR A 274 17.59 29.24 -4.54
N GLY A 275 17.79 28.25 -3.65
CA GLY A 275 17.17 28.18 -2.32
C GLY A 275 15.64 27.96 -2.33
N VAL A 276 15.03 27.91 -3.52
CA VAL A 276 13.58 27.75 -3.71
C VAL A 276 13.08 26.40 -3.16
N HIS A 277 13.87 25.33 -3.30
CA HIS A 277 13.52 24.03 -2.71
C HIS A 277 13.42 24.08 -1.18
N ASP A 278 14.36 24.77 -0.53
CA ASP A 278 14.37 24.89 0.94
C ASP A 278 13.19 25.73 1.44
N SER A 279 12.80 26.77 0.70
CA SER A 279 11.66 27.61 1.08
C SER A 279 10.33 26.88 0.96
N ILE A 280 10.16 26.02 -0.06
CA ILE A 280 9.00 25.14 -0.22
C ILE A 280 8.87 24.15 0.94
N VAL A 281 9.98 23.51 1.33
CA VAL A 281 9.99 22.56 2.46
C VAL A 281 9.59 23.28 3.74
N ASN A 282 10.14 24.46 4.00
CA ASN A 282 9.76 25.26 5.18
C ASN A 282 8.28 25.67 5.15
N GLN A 283 7.76 26.03 3.98
CA GLN A 283 6.35 26.38 3.81
C GLN A 283 5.43 25.18 4.12
N LEU A 284 5.75 24.00 3.58
CA LEU A 284 4.99 22.76 3.85
C LEU A 284 5.04 22.39 5.34
N LEU A 285 6.22 22.49 5.97
CA LEU A 285 6.40 22.23 7.40
C LEU A 285 5.58 23.18 8.27
N THR A 286 5.55 24.47 7.92
CA THR A 286 4.76 25.48 8.64
C THR A 286 3.26 25.21 8.53
N LYS A 287 2.78 24.68 7.40
CA LYS A 287 1.36 24.34 7.21
C LYS A 287 0.93 23.09 7.98
N ILE A 288 1.83 22.13 8.21
CA ILE A 288 1.52 20.90 8.96
C ILE A 288 1.63 21.10 10.47
N ASP A 289 2.71 21.75 10.92
CA ASP A 289 3.16 21.77 12.32
C ASP A 289 3.29 23.20 12.89
N GLY A 290 2.92 24.22 12.12
CA GLY A 290 3.00 25.62 12.56
C GLY A 290 1.96 25.99 13.62
N VAL A 291 1.99 27.27 14.00
CA VAL A 291 1.14 27.86 15.05
C VAL A 291 -0.35 27.70 14.74
N GLU A 292 -0.75 27.80 13.47
CA GLU A 292 -2.10 27.51 12.97
C GLU A 292 -2.20 26.08 12.44
N SER A 293 -1.97 25.11 13.31
CA SER A 293 -1.93 23.70 12.93
C SER A 293 -3.32 23.18 12.57
N LEU A 294 -3.49 22.66 11.35
CA LEU A 294 -4.77 22.13 10.86
C LEU A 294 -5.00 20.69 11.32
N ASN A 295 -6.16 20.42 11.94
CA ASN A 295 -6.57 19.08 12.36
C ASN A 295 -7.40 18.36 11.27
N ASN A 296 -8.03 19.13 10.38
CA ASN A 296 -8.87 18.65 9.29
C ASN A 296 -8.12 18.33 7.99
N VAL A 297 -6.78 18.25 8.02
CA VAL A 297 -5.97 17.88 6.85
C VAL A 297 -5.33 16.52 7.05
N LEU A 298 -5.27 15.76 5.96
CA LEU A 298 -4.44 14.56 5.84
C LEU A 298 -3.55 14.70 4.62
N LEU A 299 -2.25 14.73 4.85
CA LEU A 299 -1.22 14.73 3.82
C LEU A 299 -0.78 13.30 3.50
N ILE A 300 -0.82 12.91 2.23
CA ILE A 300 -0.27 11.62 1.77
C ILE A 300 0.85 11.91 0.79
N GLY A 301 2.10 11.70 1.21
CA GLY A 301 3.26 11.78 0.34
C GLY A 301 3.59 10.42 -0.26
N MET A 302 3.98 10.39 -1.53
CA MET A 302 4.45 9.19 -2.22
C MET A 302 5.83 9.44 -2.79
N THR A 303 6.74 8.48 -2.62
CA THR A 303 8.09 8.57 -3.20
C THR A 303 8.63 7.19 -3.57
N ASN A 304 9.54 7.14 -4.55
CA ASN A 304 10.35 5.95 -4.80
C ASN A 304 11.63 5.94 -3.95
N ARG A 305 12.05 7.10 -3.45
CA ARG A 305 13.37 7.36 -2.85
C ARG A 305 13.24 8.09 -1.52
N LYS A 306 13.02 7.33 -0.46
CA LYS A 306 12.96 7.87 0.91
C LYS A 306 14.27 8.55 1.33
N ASP A 307 15.41 8.07 0.83
CA ASP A 307 16.76 8.59 1.09
C ASP A 307 16.96 10.04 0.66
N LEU A 308 16.20 10.52 -0.34
CA LEU A 308 16.31 11.88 -0.83
C LEU A 308 15.52 12.90 0.00
N LEU A 309 14.59 12.45 0.85
CA LEU A 309 13.70 13.33 1.57
C LEU A 309 14.38 14.03 2.75
N ASP A 310 13.93 15.26 3.06
CA ASP A 310 14.34 15.96 4.27
C ASP A 310 13.83 15.22 5.53
N GLU A 311 14.77 14.80 6.38
CA GLU A 311 14.53 14.18 7.69
C GLU A 311 13.61 15.02 8.60
N ALA A 312 13.55 16.35 8.40
CA ALA A 312 12.63 17.22 9.13
C ALA A 312 11.16 16.88 8.86
N LEU A 313 10.80 16.38 7.68
CA LEU A 313 9.42 15.97 7.35
C LEU A 313 9.05 14.62 7.96
N LEU A 314 10.04 13.76 8.16
CA LEU A 314 9.87 12.39 8.67
C LEU A 314 9.64 12.33 10.18
N ARG A 315 9.74 13.45 10.90
CA ARG A 315 9.56 13.52 12.35
C ARG A 315 8.10 13.28 12.76
N PRO A 316 7.84 12.66 13.93
CA PRO A 316 6.49 12.50 14.48
C PRO A 316 5.73 13.84 14.56
N GLY A 317 4.43 13.81 14.31
CA GLY A 317 3.59 15.02 14.15
C GLY A 317 3.52 15.60 12.73
N ARG A 318 4.40 15.17 11.80
CA ARG A 318 4.39 15.53 10.38
C ARG A 318 4.04 14.32 9.51
N LEU A 319 5.00 13.74 8.77
CA LEU A 319 4.85 12.45 8.08
C LEU A 319 5.19 11.30 9.04
N GLU A 320 4.37 11.17 10.08
CA GLU A 320 4.61 10.21 11.17
C GLU A 320 4.43 8.76 10.72
N VAL A 321 3.38 8.48 9.92
CA VAL A 321 3.10 7.13 9.45
C VAL A 321 3.88 6.89 8.17
N GLN A 322 4.93 6.08 8.25
CA GLN A 322 5.74 5.71 7.10
C GLN A 322 5.50 4.24 6.77
N VAL A 323 5.05 3.97 5.54
CA VAL A 323 4.71 2.62 5.09
C VAL A 323 5.51 2.29 3.83
N GLU A 324 6.28 1.22 3.93
CA GLU A 324 7.01 0.65 2.80
C GLU A 324 6.09 -0.27 2.02
N ILE A 325 5.86 0.04 0.74
CA ILE A 325 5.10 -0.78 -0.20
C ILE A 325 6.11 -1.58 -1.01
N SER A 326 6.31 -2.84 -0.60
CA SER A 326 7.21 -3.79 -1.25
C SER A 326 6.60 -4.40 -2.51
N LEU A 327 7.40 -5.20 -3.23
CA LEU A 327 6.89 -6.03 -4.31
C LEU A 327 5.88 -7.07 -3.78
N PRO A 328 4.84 -7.43 -4.56
CA PRO A 328 3.82 -8.38 -4.13
C PRO A 328 4.37 -9.81 -3.99
N ASP A 329 3.94 -10.48 -2.92
CA ASP A 329 4.13 -11.93 -2.74
C ASP A 329 3.36 -12.74 -3.78
N GLU A 330 3.62 -14.04 -3.89
CA GLU A 330 2.93 -14.93 -4.85
C GLU A 330 1.40 -14.85 -4.76
N ASN A 331 0.86 -14.91 -3.54
CA ASN A 331 -0.57 -14.72 -3.30
C ASN A 331 -1.04 -13.31 -3.70
N GLY A 332 -0.19 -12.30 -3.51
CA GLY A 332 -0.48 -10.94 -3.93
C GLY A 332 -0.53 -10.79 -5.45
N ARG A 333 0.41 -11.42 -6.17
CA ARG A 333 0.42 -11.47 -7.63
C ARG A 333 -0.80 -12.18 -8.18
N PHE A 334 -1.19 -13.29 -7.57
CA PHE A 334 -2.45 -13.98 -7.90
C PHE A 334 -3.66 -13.05 -7.75
N GLN A 335 -3.77 -12.31 -6.64
CA GLN A 335 -4.86 -11.35 -6.44
C GLN A 335 -4.83 -10.22 -7.48
N ILE A 336 -3.66 -9.68 -7.81
CA ILE A 336 -3.51 -8.63 -8.82
C ILE A 336 -3.95 -9.15 -10.20
N LEU A 337 -3.45 -10.33 -10.61
CA LEU A 337 -3.85 -10.98 -11.86
C LEU A 337 -5.36 -11.24 -11.88
N GLN A 338 -5.94 -11.70 -10.77
CA GLN A 338 -7.39 -11.90 -10.64
C GLN A 338 -8.16 -10.60 -10.84
N ILE A 339 -7.73 -9.49 -10.23
CA ILE A 339 -8.38 -8.17 -10.38
C ILE A 339 -8.38 -7.72 -11.85
N HIS A 340 -7.25 -7.82 -12.54
CA HIS A 340 -7.15 -7.41 -13.95
C HIS A 340 -7.88 -8.36 -14.91
N THR A 341 -7.99 -9.65 -14.57
CA THR A 341 -8.69 -10.65 -15.40
C THR A 341 -10.17 -10.80 -15.06
N ASN A 342 -10.66 -10.30 -13.92
CA ASN A 342 -12.07 -10.41 -13.51
C ASN A 342 -13.03 -9.88 -14.57
N LYS A 343 -12.76 -8.70 -15.15
CA LYS A 343 -13.61 -8.15 -16.23
C LYS A 343 -13.62 -9.02 -17.49
N MET A 344 -12.48 -9.64 -17.82
CA MET A 344 -12.37 -10.55 -18.96
C MET A 344 -13.13 -11.85 -18.70
N LYS A 345 -13.07 -12.33 -17.45
CA LYS A 345 -13.78 -13.54 -17.02
C LYS A 345 -15.28 -13.33 -16.96
N GLU A 346 -15.76 -12.20 -16.44
CA GLU A 346 -17.18 -11.83 -16.41
C GLU A 346 -17.79 -11.78 -17.82
N ASN A 347 -17.03 -11.24 -18.78
CA ASN A 347 -17.43 -11.13 -20.17
C ASN A 347 -17.10 -12.38 -21.02
N SER A 348 -16.66 -13.48 -20.42
CA SER A 348 -16.30 -14.74 -21.11
C SER A 348 -15.21 -14.65 -22.19
N PHE A 349 -14.35 -13.62 -22.13
CA PHE A 349 -13.18 -13.45 -23.01
C PHE A 349 -11.94 -14.24 -22.54
N LEU A 350 -11.95 -14.76 -21.31
CA LEU A 350 -10.87 -15.58 -20.77
C LEU A 350 -11.13 -17.07 -21.05
N ALA A 351 -10.18 -17.74 -21.69
CA ALA A 351 -10.30 -19.17 -21.95
C ALA A 351 -10.11 -20.01 -20.65
N PRO A 352 -10.74 -21.19 -20.57
CA PRO A 352 -10.72 -22.02 -19.37
C PRO A 352 -9.38 -22.71 -19.10
N ASP A 353 -8.45 -22.68 -20.06
CA ASP A 353 -7.08 -23.19 -19.95
C ASP A 353 -6.16 -22.28 -19.12
N VAL A 354 -6.54 -21.02 -18.89
CA VAL A 354 -5.71 -20.05 -18.18
C VAL A 354 -5.68 -20.33 -16.68
N ASN A 355 -4.51 -20.75 -16.18
CA ASN A 355 -4.28 -20.92 -14.75
C ASN A 355 -3.53 -19.72 -14.15
N LEU A 356 -4.26 -18.86 -13.43
CA LEU A 356 -3.68 -17.67 -12.77
C LEU A 356 -2.67 -18.01 -11.66
N GLN A 357 -2.79 -19.18 -11.00
CA GLN A 357 -1.83 -19.59 -9.97
C GLN A 357 -0.48 -19.93 -10.60
N GLU A 358 -0.48 -20.60 -11.75
CA GLU A 358 0.73 -20.90 -12.49
C GLU A 358 1.41 -19.61 -12.98
N LEU A 359 0.64 -18.64 -13.47
CA LEU A 359 1.16 -17.33 -13.87
C LEU A 359 1.77 -16.58 -12.67
N ALA A 360 1.14 -16.62 -11.49
CA ALA A 360 1.67 -16.01 -10.28
C ALA A 360 3.00 -16.64 -9.84
N ALA A 361 3.16 -17.95 -10.01
CA ALA A 361 4.40 -18.66 -9.71
C ALA A 361 5.53 -18.32 -10.69
N ARG A 362 5.21 -18.14 -11.98
CA ARG A 362 6.18 -17.77 -13.03
C ARG A 362 6.59 -16.29 -13.01
N THR A 363 5.74 -15.39 -12.50
CA THR A 363 5.98 -13.94 -12.44
C THR A 363 6.78 -13.48 -11.21
N LYS A 364 7.90 -14.14 -10.90
CA LYS A 364 8.73 -13.77 -9.75
C LYS A 364 9.28 -12.33 -9.90
N ASN A 365 9.17 -11.53 -8.83
CA ASN A 365 9.57 -10.11 -8.75
C ASN A 365 8.81 -9.12 -9.64
N TYR A 366 7.73 -9.53 -10.31
CA TYR A 366 6.91 -8.58 -11.06
C TYR A 366 6.21 -7.63 -10.10
N SER A 367 6.28 -6.34 -10.42
CA SER A 367 5.50 -5.29 -9.81
C SER A 367 4.05 -5.32 -10.32
N GLY A 368 3.14 -4.64 -9.63
CA GLY A 368 1.73 -4.58 -10.03
C GLY A 368 1.54 -4.00 -11.43
N ALA A 369 2.33 -2.98 -11.79
CA ALA A 369 2.31 -2.38 -13.12
C ALA A 369 2.82 -3.33 -14.22
N GLU A 370 3.84 -4.15 -13.91
CA GLU A 370 4.36 -5.14 -14.86
C GLU A 370 3.36 -6.30 -15.04
N LEU A 371 2.68 -6.74 -13.99
CA LEU A 371 1.59 -7.73 -14.09
C LEU A 371 0.41 -7.21 -14.93
N GLU A 372 0.04 -5.94 -14.75
CA GLU A 372 -0.93 -5.28 -15.63
C GLU A 372 -0.42 -5.26 -17.08
N GLY A 373 0.87 -5.01 -17.28
CA GLY A 373 1.53 -5.12 -18.57
C GLY A 373 1.37 -6.50 -19.20
N VAL A 374 1.66 -7.58 -18.46
CA VAL A 374 1.53 -8.97 -18.93
C VAL A 374 0.10 -9.25 -19.40
N VAL A 375 -0.90 -8.82 -18.63
CA VAL A 375 -2.30 -8.97 -19.02
C VAL A 375 -2.62 -8.17 -20.29
N LYS A 376 -2.11 -6.94 -20.45
CA LYS A 376 -2.32 -6.13 -21.65
C LYS A 376 -1.63 -6.72 -22.88
N SER A 377 -0.40 -7.21 -22.76
CA SER A 377 0.32 -7.86 -23.85
C SER A 377 -0.38 -9.17 -24.26
N ALA A 378 -0.85 -9.99 -23.31
CA ALA A 378 -1.63 -11.19 -23.62
C ALA A 378 -2.93 -10.86 -24.39
N VAL A 379 -3.63 -9.79 -24.02
CA VAL A 379 -4.77 -9.29 -24.81
C VAL A 379 -4.34 -8.84 -26.20
N SER A 380 -3.21 -8.14 -26.31
CA SER A 380 -2.67 -7.70 -27.60
C SER A 380 -2.35 -8.88 -28.52
N PHE A 381 -1.76 -9.96 -28.01
CA PHE A 381 -1.53 -11.20 -28.76
C PHE A 381 -2.84 -11.85 -29.20
N ALA A 382 -3.82 -11.95 -28.29
CA ALA A 382 -5.12 -12.51 -28.62
C ALA A 382 -5.85 -11.71 -29.71
N LEU A 383 -5.78 -10.37 -29.67
CA LEU A 383 -6.33 -9.49 -30.70
C LEU A 383 -5.57 -9.61 -32.02
N ASN A 384 -4.24 -9.68 -31.99
CA ASN A 384 -3.42 -9.81 -33.20
C ASN A 384 -3.68 -11.12 -33.96
N ARG A 385 -4.04 -12.22 -33.26
CA ARG A 385 -4.45 -13.47 -33.93
C ARG A 385 -5.75 -13.33 -34.73
N GLN A 386 -6.64 -12.43 -34.32
CA GLN A 386 -7.94 -12.20 -34.96
C GLN A 386 -7.86 -11.13 -36.06
N VAL A 387 -6.86 -10.25 -36.01
CA VAL A 387 -6.61 -9.24 -37.04
C VAL A 387 -5.72 -9.83 -38.13
N SER A 388 -6.30 -10.11 -39.30
CA SER A 388 -5.52 -10.45 -40.49
C SER A 388 -4.86 -9.19 -41.06
N MET A 389 -3.53 -9.15 -41.18
CA MET A 389 -2.78 -8.01 -41.74
C MET A 389 -3.19 -7.65 -43.18
N ASP A 390 -3.78 -8.59 -43.91
CA ASP A 390 -4.21 -8.40 -45.29
C ASP A 390 -5.63 -7.77 -45.44
N ASP A 391 -6.47 -7.79 -44.39
CA ASP A 391 -7.87 -7.33 -44.44
C ASP A 391 -8.31 -6.68 -43.11
N LEU A 392 -7.97 -5.41 -42.91
CA LEU A 392 -8.33 -4.61 -41.71
C LEU A 392 -9.83 -4.26 -41.60
N THR A 393 -10.64 -4.56 -42.63
CA THR A 393 -12.05 -4.15 -42.74
C THR A 393 -13.05 -5.26 -42.40
N LYS A 394 -12.61 -6.49 -42.11
CA LYS A 394 -13.51 -7.57 -41.71
C LYS A 394 -14.10 -7.27 -40.32
N PRO A 395 -15.41 -7.45 -40.11
CA PRO A 395 -16.00 -7.36 -38.79
C PRO A 395 -15.34 -8.40 -37.88
N VAL A 396 -14.90 -7.96 -36.70
CA VAL A 396 -14.27 -8.84 -35.72
C VAL A 396 -15.38 -9.69 -35.09
N ASP A 397 -15.27 -11.01 -35.18
CA ASP A 397 -16.17 -11.94 -34.49
C ASP A 397 -15.90 -11.87 -32.98
N GLU A 398 -16.69 -11.06 -32.26
CA GLU A 398 -16.56 -10.86 -30.81
C GLU A 398 -16.60 -12.17 -30.01
N GLU A 399 -17.34 -13.18 -30.49
CA GLU A 399 -17.47 -14.49 -29.82
C GLU A 399 -16.21 -15.36 -29.88
N ASN A 400 -15.30 -15.11 -30.83
CA ASN A 400 -14.07 -15.89 -31.04
C ASN A 400 -12.84 -15.28 -30.36
N ILE A 401 -12.93 -14.05 -29.84
CA ILE A 401 -11.81 -13.43 -29.14
C ILE A 401 -11.69 -14.09 -27.77
N LYS A 402 -10.76 -15.03 -27.61
CA LYS A 402 -10.43 -15.59 -26.29
C LYS A 402 -8.95 -15.45 -26.03
N VAL A 403 -8.61 -14.98 -24.83
CA VAL A 403 -7.24 -14.94 -24.33
C VAL A 403 -6.92 -16.33 -23.76
N THR A 404 -5.93 -16.98 -24.35
CA THR A 404 -5.47 -18.33 -24.04
C THR A 404 -4.22 -18.31 -23.17
N MET A 405 -3.87 -19.45 -22.57
CA MET A 405 -2.64 -19.55 -21.76
C MET A 405 -1.38 -19.27 -22.59
N ASP A 406 -1.39 -19.64 -23.87
CA ASP A 406 -0.27 -19.39 -24.79
C ASP A 406 -0.01 -17.89 -25.01
N ASP A 407 -1.06 -17.06 -25.04
CA ASP A 407 -0.91 -15.61 -25.14
C ASP A 407 -0.21 -15.03 -23.89
N PHE A 408 -0.52 -15.56 -22.71
CA PHE A 408 0.16 -15.19 -21.49
C PHE A 408 1.62 -15.65 -21.47
N LEU A 409 1.93 -16.84 -22.01
CA LEU A 409 3.31 -17.30 -22.12
C LEU A 409 4.12 -16.41 -23.07
N ASN A 410 3.55 -16.02 -24.20
CA ASN A 410 4.18 -15.07 -25.13
C ASN A 410 4.36 -13.68 -24.49
N ALA A 411 3.37 -13.21 -23.73
CA ALA A 411 3.47 -11.94 -23.00
C ALA A 411 4.57 -11.93 -21.92
N LEU A 412 4.82 -13.07 -21.26
CA LEU A 412 5.90 -13.20 -20.29
C LEU A 412 7.30 -13.11 -20.94
N LEU A 413 7.43 -13.48 -22.21
CA LEU A 413 8.69 -13.32 -22.96
C LEU A 413 8.93 -11.86 -23.34
N GLU A 414 7.88 -11.10 -23.62
CA GLU A 414 7.99 -9.68 -23.99
C GLU A 414 8.25 -8.78 -22.78
N ILE A 415 7.57 -9.04 -21.66
CA ILE A 415 7.60 -8.16 -20.49
C ILE A 415 8.56 -8.71 -19.45
N VAL A 416 9.77 -8.16 -19.43
CA VAL A 416 10.83 -8.51 -18.47
C VAL A 416 10.69 -7.66 -17.20
N PRO A 417 10.83 -8.23 -15.99
CA PRO A 417 10.76 -7.47 -14.76
C PRO A 417 11.95 -6.51 -14.64
N ALA A 418 11.69 -5.25 -14.26
CA ALA A 418 12.72 -4.25 -14.03
C ALA A 418 13.52 -4.54 -12.75
N PHE A 419 12.89 -5.20 -11.76
CA PHE A 419 13.52 -5.56 -10.51
C PHE A 419 14.11 -6.98 -10.56
N GLY A 420 15.41 -7.11 -10.31
CA GLY A 420 16.10 -8.41 -10.28
C GLY A 420 16.97 -8.73 -11.50
N ALA A 421 17.11 -7.80 -12.44
CA ALA A 421 17.94 -7.86 -13.65
C ALA A 421 18.11 -9.24 -14.31
N SER A 422 17.46 -9.36 -15.47
CA SER A 422 17.77 -10.26 -16.59
C SER A 422 18.53 -11.54 -16.20
N THR A 423 17.79 -12.65 -16.18
CA THR A 423 18.35 -13.98 -16.45
C THR A 423 19.38 -13.90 -17.59
N ASP A 424 19.19 -13.04 -18.59
CA ASP A 424 20.14 -12.78 -19.68
C ASP A 424 21.55 -12.41 -19.22
N ASP A 425 21.73 -11.61 -18.15
CA ASP A 425 23.08 -11.26 -17.66
C ASP A 425 23.77 -12.53 -17.11
N LEU A 426 23.03 -13.37 -16.39
CA LEU A 426 23.50 -14.63 -15.82
C LEU A 426 23.68 -15.72 -16.89
N GLU A 427 22.83 -15.73 -17.92
CA GLU A 427 22.89 -16.62 -19.07
C GLU A 427 24.05 -16.25 -20.00
N ARG A 428 24.36 -14.96 -20.17
CA ARG A 428 25.58 -14.49 -20.87
C ARG A 428 26.85 -15.00 -20.19
N CYS A 429 26.85 -15.12 -18.86
CA CYS A 429 27.97 -15.75 -18.14
C CYS A 429 28.07 -17.27 -18.38
N ARG A 430 27.06 -17.90 -19.00
CA ARG A 430 26.94 -19.33 -19.26
C ARG A 430 26.56 -19.63 -20.72
N LEU A 431 27.24 -19.03 -21.70
CA LEU A 431 26.96 -19.21 -23.14
C LEU A 431 26.74 -20.68 -23.58
N ASN A 432 27.47 -21.63 -22.98
CA ASN A 432 27.38 -23.07 -23.31
C ASN A 432 26.84 -23.92 -22.13
N GLY A 433 26.13 -23.29 -21.18
CA GLY A 433 25.74 -23.93 -19.93
C GLY A 433 26.95 -24.31 -19.05
N MET A 434 26.72 -25.18 -18.06
CA MET A 434 27.79 -25.73 -17.24
C MET A 434 28.08 -27.17 -17.69
N VAL A 435 29.23 -27.38 -18.33
CA VAL A 435 29.69 -28.72 -18.72
C VAL A 435 30.14 -29.48 -17.48
N ASP A 436 29.91 -30.81 -17.44
CA ASP A 436 30.42 -31.65 -16.36
C ASP A 436 31.96 -31.73 -16.43
N CYS A 437 32.60 -30.87 -15.64
CA CYS A 437 34.05 -30.73 -15.51
C CYS A 437 34.69 -31.76 -14.57
N GLY A 438 33.95 -32.80 -14.17
CA GLY A 438 34.41 -33.88 -13.29
C GLY A 438 34.01 -33.71 -11.82
N ASP A 439 34.27 -34.75 -11.02
CA ASP A 439 33.75 -34.89 -9.65
C ASP A 439 34.13 -33.75 -8.70
N ARG A 440 35.30 -33.12 -8.93
CA ARG A 440 35.77 -31.99 -8.11
C ARG A 440 34.90 -30.74 -8.29
N HIS A 441 34.57 -30.39 -9.53
CA HIS A 441 33.69 -29.25 -9.81
C HIS A 441 32.27 -29.55 -9.32
N LYS A 442 31.79 -30.78 -9.51
CA LYS A 442 30.50 -31.23 -9.00
C LYS A 442 30.41 -31.14 -7.47
N HIS A 443 31.48 -31.53 -6.76
CA HIS A 443 31.55 -31.41 -5.31
C HIS A 443 31.54 -29.94 -4.84
N ILE A 444 32.27 -29.04 -5.52
CA ILE A 444 32.25 -27.61 -5.19
C ILE A 444 30.85 -27.01 -5.45
N TYR A 445 30.22 -27.36 -6.56
CA TYR A 445 28.84 -26.96 -6.87
C TYR A 445 27.86 -27.44 -5.79
N GLN A 446 27.94 -28.71 -5.38
CA GLN A 446 27.10 -29.26 -4.30
C GLN A 446 27.33 -28.50 -2.98
N ARG A 447 28.57 -28.17 -2.64
CA ARG A 447 28.87 -27.37 -1.43
C ARG A 447 28.35 -25.94 -1.52
N ALA A 448 28.40 -25.32 -2.71
CA ALA A 448 27.81 -24.01 -2.92
C ALA A 448 26.28 -24.04 -2.77
N MET A 449 25.63 -25.09 -3.28
CA MET A 449 24.19 -25.32 -3.08
C MET A 449 23.82 -25.57 -1.61
N LEU A 450 24.69 -26.24 -0.83
CA LEU A 450 24.47 -26.36 0.62
C LEU A 450 24.51 -24.99 1.33
N LEU A 451 25.32 -24.04 0.88
CA LEU A 451 25.30 -22.66 1.42
C LEU A 451 23.99 -21.96 1.06
N VAL A 452 23.47 -22.17 -0.15
CA VAL A 452 22.16 -21.67 -0.57
C VAL A 452 21.07 -22.22 0.35
N GLU A 453 21.05 -23.52 0.61
CA GLU A 453 20.10 -24.16 1.54
C GLU A 453 20.26 -23.64 2.98
N GLN A 454 21.50 -23.45 3.43
CA GLN A 454 21.78 -22.87 4.74
C GLN A 454 21.16 -21.47 4.85
N VAL A 455 21.30 -20.61 3.84
CA VAL A 455 20.66 -19.29 3.83
C VAL A 455 19.14 -19.44 3.82
N LYS A 456 18.55 -20.35 3.03
CA LYS A 456 17.10 -20.59 3.02
C LYS A 456 16.56 -21.00 4.40
N VAL A 457 17.19 -21.95 5.07
CA VAL A 457 16.66 -22.61 6.29
C VAL A 457 17.08 -21.92 7.59
N SER A 458 18.32 -21.45 7.68
CA SER A 458 18.87 -20.97 8.95
C SER A 458 18.22 -19.68 9.45
N LYS A 459 18.04 -19.56 10.77
CA LYS A 459 17.59 -18.33 11.44
C LYS A 459 18.75 -17.52 12.04
N GLY A 460 19.91 -18.13 12.24
CA GLY A 460 21.07 -17.53 12.91
C GLY A 460 22.06 -16.80 11.99
N SER A 461 22.12 -17.14 10.71
CA SER A 461 23.04 -16.54 9.73
C SER A 461 22.25 -15.86 8.60
N PRO A 462 21.85 -14.59 8.78
CA PRO A 462 21.11 -13.84 7.76
C PRO A 462 22.00 -13.39 6.60
N LEU A 463 23.33 -13.37 6.80
CA LEU A 463 24.34 -13.06 5.80
C LEU A 463 25.31 -14.23 5.71
N VAL A 464 25.56 -14.72 4.50
CA VAL A 464 26.63 -15.69 4.21
C VAL A 464 27.44 -15.14 3.04
N THR A 465 28.75 -15.15 3.17
CA THR A 465 29.68 -14.65 2.15
C THR A 465 30.60 -15.80 1.72
N CYS A 466 30.67 -16.08 0.43
CA CYS A 466 31.47 -17.14 -0.16
C CYS A 466 32.42 -16.59 -1.22
N LEU A 467 33.72 -16.86 -1.11
CA LEU A 467 34.73 -16.51 -2.10
C LEU A 467 35.07 -17.73 -2.96
N LEU A 468 35.01 -17.58 -4.27
CA LEU A 468 35.47 -18.55 -5.26
C LEU A 468 36.82 -18.08 -5.81
N GLU A 469 37.88 -18.80 -5.44
CA GLU A 469 39.23 -18.53 -5.92
C GLU A 469 39.68 -19.56 -6.97
N GLY A 470 40.64 -19.21 -7.82
CA GLY A 470 41.22 -20.13 -8.79
C GLY A 470 41.94 -19.38 -9.91
N SER A 471 42.58 -20.07 -10.83
CA SER A 471 43.26 -19.41 -11.96
C SER A 471 42.28 -18.63 -12.85
N SER A 472 42.77 -17.63 -13.59
CA SER A 472 41.96 -16.97 -14.61
C SER A 472 41.41 -17.99 -15.61
N GLY A 473 40.16 -17.82 -16.05
CA GLY A 473 39.50 -18.72 -17.01
C GLY A 473 39.05 -20.08 -16.47
N SER A 474 39.09 -20.34 -15.15
CA SER A 474 38.64 -21.62 -14.58
C SER A 474 37.11 -21.79 -14.48
N GLY A 475 36.32 -20.80 -14.93
CA GLY A 475 34.86 -20.85 -14.92
C GLY A 475 34.21 -20.46 -13.58
N LYS A 476 34.89 -19.65 -12.75
CA LYS A 476 34.39 -19.19 -11.44
C LYS A 476 33.07 -18.42 -11.55
N THR A 477 33.03 -17.44 -12.45
CA THR A 477 31.84 -16.63 -12.76
C THR A 477 30.70 -17.51 -13.25
N ALA A 478 30.99 -18.45 -14.15
CA ALA A 478 30.00 -19.39 -14.67
C ALA A 478 29.42 -20.29 -13.56
N LEU A 479 30.24 -20.76 -12.63
CA LEU A 479 29.78 -21.53 -11.46
C LEU A 479 28.88 -20.68 -10.56
N ALA A 480 29.30 -19.46 -10.21
CA ALA A 480 28.51 -18.56 -9.38
C ALA A 480 27.16 -18.23 -10.03
N ALA A 481 27.14 -17.95 -11.33
CA ALA A 481 25.92 -17.71 -12.09
C ALA A 481 25.01 -18.96 -12.14
N THR A 482 25.60 -20.15 -12.28
CA THR A 482 24.85 -21.42 -12.27
C THR A 482 24.17 -21.65 -10.92
N VAL A 483 24.91 -21.48 -9.82
CA VAL A 483 24.37 -21.57 -8.47
C VAL A 483 23.29 -20.49 -8.24
N GLY A 484 23.49 -19.29 -8.78
CA GLY A 484 22.50 -18.21 -8.75
C GLY A 484 21.17 -18.62 -9.37
N ILE A 485 21.18 -19.15 -10.60
CA ILE A 485 19.98 -19.60 -11.32
C ILE A 485 19.33 -20.80 -10.61
N ASP A 486 20.11 -21.84 -10.30
CA ASP A 486 19.61 -23.09 -9.70
C ASP A 486 19.13 -22.90 -8.25
N SER A 487 19.54 -21.81 -7.59
CA SER A 487 19.09 -21.49 -6.23
C SER A 487 17.61 -21.18 -6.14
N ASP A 488 16.97 -20.77 -7.25
CA ASP A 488 15.57 -20.30 -7.28
C ASP A 488 15.30 -19.10 -6.35
N PHE A 489 16.34 -18.35 -5.98
CA PHE A 489 16.18 -17.14 -5.16
C PHE A 489 15.40 -16.07 -5.95
N PRO A 490 14.52 -15.28 -5.31
CA PRO A 490 13.80 -14.21 -5.97
C PRO A 490 14.77 -13.19 -6.59
N TYR A 491 15.79 -12.73 -5.87
CA TYR A 491 16.71 -11.73 -6.41
C TYR A 491 18.10 -12.31 -6.61
N VAL A 492 18.61 -12.29 -7.84
CA VAL A 492 19.99 -12.67 -8.17
C VAL A 492 20.58 -11.59 -9.06
N LYS A 493 21.65 -10.93 -8.61
CA LYS A 493 22.31 -9.89 -9.41
C LYS A 493 23.81 -10.11 -9.49
N ILE A 494 24.34 -10.04 -10.71
CA ILE A 494 25.77 -9.97 -10.96
C ILE A 494 26.24 -8.51 -11.03
N VAL A 495 27.36 -8.24 -10.37
CA VAL A 495 28.08 -6.97 -10.37
C VAL A 495 29.43 -7.25 -11.01
N SER A 496 29.55 -6.91 -12.29
CA SER A 496 30.79 -7.06 -13.05
C SER A 496 31.42 -5.71 -13.36
N ALA A 497 32.76 -5.70 -13.46
CA ALA A 497 33.51 -4.51 -13.87
C ALA A 497 33.12 -4.04 -15.29
N GLU A 498 32.66 -4.96 -16.14
CA GLU A 498 32.21 -4.69 -17.52
C GLU A 498 31.02 -3.73 -17.57
N SER A 499 30.08 -3.88 -16.63
CA SER A 499 28.91 -3.00 -16.52
C SER A 499 29.23 -1.58 -16.04
N MET A 500 30.44 -1.37 -15.52
CA MET A 500 30.88 -0.13 -14.84
C MET A 500 32.02 0.59 -15.57
N ILE A 501 32.29 0.24 -16.82
CA ILE A 501 33.35 0.84 -17.62
C ILE A 501 33.07 2.34 -17.83
N GLY A 502 34.09 3.18 -17.64
CA GLY A 502 34.02 4.63 -17.88
C GLY A 502 33.41 5.46 -16.74
N LEU A 503 32.96 4.83 -15.65
CA LEU A 503 32.43 5.52 -14.48
C LEU A 503 33.53 5.96 -13.51
N HIS A 504 33.32 7.10 -12.86
CA HIS A 504 34.15 7.53 -11.73
C HIS A 504 33.94 6.63 -10.50
N GLU A 505 34.96 6.55 -9.63
CA GLU A 505 34.96 5.71 -8.43
C GLU A 505 33.74 5.95 -7.52
N SER A 506 33.33 7.21 -7.34
CA SER A 506 32.15 7.58 -6.53
C SER A 506 30.85 7.02 -7.11
N THR A 507 30.69 7.08 -8.43
CA THR A 507 29.53 6.53 -9.14
C THR A 507 29.52 5.00 -9.08
N LYS A 508 30.69 4.35 -9.20
CA LYS A 508 30.82 2.90 -9.01
C LYS A 508 30.38 2.48 -7.61
N CYS A 509 30.86 3.17 -6.57
CA CYS A 509 30.46 2.91 -5.19
C CYS A 509 28.94 3.08 -5.02
N ALA A 510 28.37 4.16 -5.56
CA ALA A 510 26.92 4.40 -5.49
C ALA A 510 26.11 3.28 -6.19
N GLN A 511 26.58 2.77 -7.32
CA GLN A 511 25.94 1.63 -8.00
C GLN A 511 26.04 0.34 -7.18
N ILE A 512 27.21 0.02 -6.61
CA ILE A 512 27.37 -1.16 -5.75
C ILE A 512 26.45 -1.05 -4.54
N VAL A 513 26.43 0.09 -3.85
CA VAL A 513 25.54 0.34 -2.71
C VAL A 513 24.08 0.15 -3.11
N LYS A 514 23.66 0.69 -4.27
CA LYS A 514 22.31 0.52 -4.79
C LYS A 514 21.95 -0.95 -5.00
N VAL A 515 22.86 -1.77 -5.54
CA VAL A 515 22.61 -3.21 -5.73
C VAL A 515 22.37 -3.92 -4.39
N PHE A 516 23.16 -3.60 -3.36
CA PHE A 516 22.94 -4.15 -2.01
C PHE A 516 21.63 -3.65 -1.40
N GLU A 517 21.27 -2.38 -1.58
CA GLU A 517 20.00 -1.83 -1.11
C GLU A 517 18.80 -2.48 -1.79
N ASP A 518 18.88 -2.72 -3.10
CA ASP A 518 17.85 -3.44 -3.85
C ASP A 518 17.76 -4.91 -3.39
N ALA A 519 18.90 -5.55 -3.10
CA ALA A 519 18.93 -6.90 -2.55
C ALA A 519 18.26 -7.01 -1.17
N TYR A 520 18.29 -5.95 -0.34
CA TYR A 520 17.60 -5.91 0.96
C TYR A 520 16.08 -5.80 0.84
N LYS A 521 15.54 -5.40 -0.32
CA LYS A 521 14.10 -5.37 -0.56
C LYS A 521 13.54 -6.78 -0.76
N SER A 522 14.34 -7.71 -1.28
CA SER A 522 13.95 -9.11 -1.48
C SER A 522 14.11 -9.95 -0.20
N PRO A 523 13.17 -10.88 0.12
CA PRO A 523 13.31 -11.77 1.29
C PRO A 523 14.55 -12.67 1.22
N LEU A 524 14.89 -13.14 0.03
CA LEU A 524 16.08 -13.93 -0.26
C LEU A 524 16.79 -13.31 -1.46
N SER A 525 18.09 -13.03 -1.32
CA SER A 525 18.88 -12.43 -2.38
C SER A 525 20.26 -13.06 -2.52
N ILE A 526 20.76 -13.15 -3.76
CA ILE A 526 22.12 -13.52 -4.10
C ILE A 526 22.76 -12.35 -4.84
N ILE A 527 23.94 -11.93 -4.39
CA ILE A 527 24.79 -10.97 -5.11
C ILE A 527 26.05 -11.70 -5.54
N ILE A 528 26.40 -11.59 -6.82
CA ILE A 528 27.63 -12.13 -7.38
C ILE A 528 28.55 -10.95 -7.70
N LEU A 529 29.65 -10.81 -6.97
CA LEU A 529 30.72 -9.87 -7.24
C LEU A 529 31.74 -10.54 -8.16
N ASP A 530 31.68 -10.20 -9.43
CA ASP A 530 32.51 -10.80 -10.47
C ASP A 530 33.85 -10.08 -10.60
N ASP A 531 34.94 -10.85 -10.75
CA ASP A 531 36.34 -10.39 -10.79
C ASP A 531 36.63 -9.22 -9.83
N ILE A 532 36.66 -9.48 -8.52
CA ILE A 532 36.80 -8.41 -7.49
C ILE A 532 38.07 -7.58 -7.71
N GLU A 533 39.17 -8.18 -8.15
CA GLU A 533 40.40 -7.47 -8.51
C GLU A 533 40.18 -6.38 -9.57
N ARG A 534 39.32 -6.64 -10.57
CA ARG A 534 38.99 -5.68 -11.63
C ARG A 534 38.04 -4.60 -11.14
N LEU A 535 37.08 -4.95 -10.27
CA LEU A 535 36.21 -3.97 -9.61
C LEU A 535 37.01 -2.98 -8.77
N LEU A 536 38.10 -3.43 -8.14
CA LEU A 536 39.03 -2.61 -7.37
C LEU A 536 40.05 -1.85 -8.23
N GLU A 537 39.98 -2.00 -9.56
CA GLU A 537 40.93 -1.42 -10.51
C GLU A 537 42.39 -1.79 -10.19
N TYR A 538 42.61 -3.04 -9.74
CA TYR A 538 43.93 -3.50 -9.35
C TYR A 538 44.89 -3.55 -10.54
N VAL A 539 46.08 -2.97 -10.35
CA VAL A 539 47.20 -3.07 -11.29
C VAL A 539 48.42 -3.59 -10.54
N ALA A 540 49.00 -4.70 -11.02
CA ALA A 540 50.16 -5.35 -10.41
C ALA A 540 51.46 -4.51 -10.49
N ILE A 541 51.59 -3.65 -11.51
CA ILE A 541 52.76 -2.78 -11.69
C ILE A 541 52.64 -1.56 -10.78
N GLY A 542 53.23 -1.68 -9.58
CA GLY A 542 53.08 -0.72 -8.49
C GLY A 542 51.66 -0.82 -7.94
N PRO A 543 51.42 -1.55 -6.83
CA PRO A 543 50.08 -2.00 -6.43
C PRO A 543 49.15 -0.81 -6.20
N ARG A 544 48.43 -0.44 -7.26
CA ARG A 544 47.42 0.61 -7.26
C ARG A 544 46.07 -0.07 -7.31
N PHE A 545 45.17 0.39 -6.46
CA PHE A 545 43.78 -0.03 -6.39
C PHE A 545 42.96 1.12 -5.83
N SER A 546 41.66 1.08 -6.07
CA SER A 546 40.73 2.05 -5.51
C SER A 546 40.43 1.74 -4.04
N ASN A 547 40.97 2.55 -3.14
CA ASN A 547 40.69 2.41 -1.70
C ASN A 547 39.23 2.71 -1.37
N ILE A 548 38.58 3.63 -2.09
CA ILE A 548 37.18 4.00 -1.87
C ILE A 548 36.27 2.79 -2.13
N ILE A 549 36.49 2.08 -3.23
CA ILE A 549 35.71 0.87 -3.57
C ILE A 549 36.01 -0.25 -2.57
N SER A 550 37.29 -0.44 -2.20
CA SER A 550 37.70 -1.46 -1.22
C SER A 550 37.01 -1.29 0.14
N GLN A 551 37.06 -0.08 0.72
CA GLN A 551 36.39 0.21 2.00
C GLN A 551 34.88 0.06 1.90
N THR A 552 34.29 0.48 0.77
CA THR A 552 32.85 0.31 0.54
C THR A 552 32.46 -1.17 0.53
N LEU A 553 33.21 -2.02 -0.16
CA LEU A 553 32.97 -3.47 -0.20
C LEU A 553 33.15 -4.13 1.17
N LEU A 554 34.19 -3.76 1.92
CA LEU A 554 34.42 -4.29 3.28
C LEU A 554 33.25 -3.99 4.22
N VAL A 555 32.68 -2.78 4.14
CA VAL A 555 31.51 -2.40 4.93
C VAL A 555 30.27 -3.19 4.48
N LEU A 556 30.05 -3.33 3.17
CA LEU A 556 28.88 -4.04 2.63
C LEU A 556 28.92 -5.54 2.93
N LEU A 557 30.09 -6.19 2.85
CA LEU A 557 30.29 -7.61 3.15
C LEU A 557 30.10 -7.94 4.64
N LYS A 558 30.23 -6.95 5.54
CA LYS A 558 30.02 -7.13 6.99
C LYS A 558 28.66 -6.63 7.47
N ARG A 559 27.94 -5.87 6.65
CA ARG A 559 26.65 -5.27 7.01
C ARG A 559 25.56 -6.34 7.00
N LEU A 560 24.94 -6.57 8.15
CA LEU A 560 23.81 -7.49 8.26
C LEU A 560 22.58 -6.92 7.54
N PRO A 561 21.82 -7.75 6.79
CA PRO A 561 20.59 -7.33 6.17
C PRO A 561 19.51 -7.03 7.23
N PRO A 562 18.47 -6.24 6.87
CA PRO A 562 17.33 -5.95 7.75
C PRO A 562 16.63 -7.23 8.23
N LYS A 563 15.89 -7.13 9.35
CA LYS A 563 15.19 -8.27 9.96
C LYS A 563 14.28 -8.97 8.95
N GLY A 564 14.41 -10.29 8.85
CA GLY A 564 13.60 -11.13 7.96
C GLY A 564 14.09 -11.21 6.51
N LYS A 565 15.15 -10.48 6.15
CA LYS A 565 15.80 -10.53 4.83
C LYS A 565 17.09 -11.32 4.94
N LYS A 566 17.42 -12.14 3.95
CA LYS A 566 18.64 -12.94 3.93
C LYS A 566 19.41 -12.75 2.63
N LEU A 567 20.73 -12.67 2.76
CA LEU A 567 21.64 -12.34 1.68
C LEU A 567 22.77 -13.37 1.60
N LEU A 568 23.01 -13.87 0.39
CA LEU A 568 24.19 -14.65 0.03
C LEU A 568 25.05 -13.83 -0.92
N VAL A 569 26.33 -13.64 -0.61
CA VAL A 569 27.26 -12.94 -1.52
C VAL A 569 28.30 -13.93 -2.02
N PHE A 570 28.39 -14.11 -3.34
CA PHE A 570 29.49 -14.79 -4.00
C PHE A 570 30.50 -13.76 -4.48
N GLY A 571 31.77 -13.94 -4.14
CA GLY A 571 32.88 -13.21 -4.74
C GLY A 571 33.66 -14.13 -5.65
N THR A 572 34.11 -13.67 -6.81
CA THR A 572 35.07 -14.41 -7.64
C THR A 572 36.38 -13.66 -7.73
N THR A 573 37.49 -14.39 -7.65
CA THR A 573 38.82 -13.81 -7.82
C THR A 573 39.81 -14.75 -8.49
N SER A 574 40.73 -14.17 -9.26
CA SER A 574 41.92 -14.83 -9.79
C SER A 574 43.19 -14.55 -8.98
N GLU A 575 43.20 -13.53 -8.13
CA GLU A 575 44.37 -13.03 -7.41
C GLU A 575 44.12 -13.00 -5.89
N ILE A 576 44.20 -14.17 -5.25
CA ILE A 576 43.92 -14.26 -3.79
C ILE A 576 44.96 -13.52 -2.94
N THR A 577 46.22 -13.51 -3.36
CA THR A 577 47.32 -12.85 -2.62
C THR A 577 47.07 -11.35 -2.46
N PHE A 578 46.52 -10.71 -3.49
CA PHE A 578 46.13 -9.30 -3.42
C PHE A 578 44.96 -9.08 -2.45
N LEU A 579 43.88 -9.88 -2.56
CA LEU A 579 42.71 -9.74 -1.69
C LEU A 579 43.03 -9.98 -0.20
N ASP A 580 43.96 -10.89 0.07
CA ASP A 580 44.48 -11.16 1.41
C ASP A 580 45.24 -9.94 1.95
N SER A 581 46.08 -9.31 1.12
CA SER A 581 46.81 -8.08 1.51
C SER A 581 45.90 -6.90 1.84
N VAL A 582 44.70 -6.84 1.24
CA VAL A 582 43.69 -5.79 1.46
C VAL A 582 42.75 -6.13 2.62
N GLY A 583 42.78 -7.36 3.15
CA GLY A 583 41.90 -7.83 4.23
C GLY A 583 40.46 -8.12 3.80
N ILE A 584 40.22 -8.28 2.50
CA ILE A 584 38.88 -8.63 1.97
C ILE A 584 38.59 -10.12 2.18
N CYS A 585 39.61 -10.99 2.14
CA CYS A 585 39.47 -12.42 2.42
C CYS A 585 38.81 -12.67 3.79
N ASP A 586 39.19 -11.91 4.82
CA ASP A 586 38.63 -12.00 6.18
C ASP A 586 37.16 -11.58 6.28
N ALA A 587 36.64 -10.85 5.28
CA ALA A 587 35.22 -10.51 5.20
C ALA A 587 34.37 -11.64 4.61
N PHE A 588 34.99 -12.63 3.96
CA PHE A 588 34.32 -13.81 3.44
C PHE A 588 34.28 -14.92 4.51
N SER A 589 33.12 -15.55 4.66
CA SER A 589 32.91 -16.60 5.67
C SER A 589 33.49 -17.95 5.22
N VAL A 590 33.43 -18.21 3.92
CA VAL A 590 33.88 -19.48 3.31
C VAL A 590 34.63 -19.17 2.02
N THR A 591 35.72 -19.90 1.78
CA THR A 591 36.49 -19.82 0.54
C THR A 591 36.55 -21.20 -0.11
N TYR A 592 36.22 -21.27 -1.41
CA TYR A 592 36.34 -22.49 -2.22
C TYR A 592 37.33 -22.29 -3.35
N HIS A 593 38.28 -23.23 -3.44
CA HIS A 593 39.26 -23.27 -4.51
C HIS A 593 38.76 -24.07 -5.72
N LEU A 594 38.67 -23.42 -6.88
CA LEU A 594 38.35 -24.01 -8.16
C LEU A 594 39.63 -24.45 -8.88
N PRO A 595 39.93 -25.77 -8.90
CA PRO A 595 41.12 -26.28 -9.55
C PRO A 595 41.01 -26.16 -11.07
N THR A 596 42.15 -26.12 -11.75
CA THR A 596 42.21 -26.28 -13.20
C THR A 596 41.87 -27.72 -13.60
N LEU A 597 41.33 -27.88 -14.81
CA LEU A 597 40.99 -29.18 -15.38
C LEU A 597 42.25 -30.05 -15.49
N LYS A 598 42.18 -31.28 -14.98
CA LYS A 598 43.20 -32.30 -15.24
C LYS A 598 43.07 -32.82 -16.67
N THR A 599 44.16 -33.36 -17.23
CA THR A 599 44.20 -33.89 -18.61
C THR A 599 43.12 -34.95 -18.90
N ALA A 600 42.73 -35.77 -17.92
CA ALA A 600 41.65 -36.76 -18.07
C ALA A 600 40.26 -36.10 -18.17
N ASP A 601 40.01 -35.09 -17.35
CA ASP A 601 38.73 -34.37 -17.32
C ASP A 601 38.61 -33.41 -18.51
N ALA A 602 39.71 -32.77 -18.90
CA ALA A 602 39.79 -31.97 -20.12
C ALA A 602 39.41 -32.79 -21.37
N LYS A 603 39.84 -34.06 -21.47
CA LYS A 603 39.42 -34.96 -22.56
C LYS A 603 37.92 -35.23 -22.57
N LYS A 604 37.28 -35.32 -21.39
CA LYS A 604 35.82 -35.49 -21.28
C LYS A 604 35.08 -34.23 -21.68
N VAL A 605 35.52 -33.08 -21.16
CA VAL A 605 34.94 -31.76 -21.48
C VAL A 605 35.05 -31.49 -22.98
N ILE A 606 36.20 -31.72 -23.61
CA ILE A 606 36.38 -31.52 -25.06
C ILE A 606 35.47 -32.45 -25.86
N LYS A 607 35.33 -33.74 -25.47
CA LYS A 607 34.40 -34.67 -26.13
C LYS A 607 32.96 -34.19 -26.05
N LEU A 608 32.55 -33.67 -24.89
CA LEU A 608 31.20 -33.13 -24.67
C LEU A 608 30.98 -31.82 -25.43
N SER A 609 31.98 -30.94 -25.50
CA SER A 609 31.92 -29.68 -26.24
C SER A 609 31.97 -29.83 -27.77
N ILE A 610 32.40 -30.99 -28.30
CA ILE A 610 32.33 -31.29 -29.75
C ILE A 610 30.95 -31.86 -30.13
N LEU A 611 30.19 -32.37 -29.15
CA LEU A 611 28.86 -32.95 -29.32
C LEU A 611 27.72 -31.93 -29.13
N LEU A 612 28.00 -30.81 -28.45
CA LEU A 612 27.17 -29.61 -28.33
C LEU A 612 27.48 -28.66 -29.50
#